data_AF-A0A0S8C345-F1
#
_entry.id   AF-A0A0S8C345-F1
#
_cell.length_a   1.000
_cell.length_b   1.000
_cell.length_c   1.000
_cell.angle_alpha   90.00
_cell.angle_beta   90.00
_cell.angle_gamma   90.00
#
_symmetry.space_group_name_H-M   'P 1'
#
loop_
_entity.id
_entity.type
_entity.pdbx_description
1 polymer ?
#
loop_
_entity_poly.entity_id
_entity_poly.type
_entity_poly.pdbx_seq_one_letter_code
_entity_poly.pdbx_strand_id
1 'polypeptide(L)'
;MISAESFLDRIANVPDTIALAPKIKCPVLAIRGDKEDVDRYPAEEFQRAAGGLCQVEIVPDCDHFYNGREDMIAEIVSSWLARTLKMRTAA
;
A
#
# COMPACT_ATOMS: atom_id res chain seq x y z
N MET A 1 1.70 21.52 -1.00
CA MET A 1 0.71 22.04 -0.05
C MET A 1 -0.64 21.97 -0.73
N ILE A 2 -1.70 21.48 -0.06
CA ILE A 2 -3.06 21.45 -0.62
C ILE A 2 -3.78 22.76 -0.31
N SER A 3 -4.73 23.20 -1.14
CA SER A 3 -5.55 24.38 -0.83
C SER A 3 -6.55 24.05 0.29
N ALA A 4 -7.07 25.08 0.97
CA ALA A 4 -8.13 24.90 1.97
C ALA A 4 -9.38 24.24 1.36
N GLU A 5 -9.71 24.60 0.13
CA GLU A 5 -10.82 24.00 -0.62
C GLU A 5 -10.58 22.51 -0.91
N SER A 6 -9.39 22.14 -1.39
CA SER A 6 -9.04 20.72 -1.59
C SER A 6 -8.99 19.92 -0.29
N PHE A 7 -8.66 20.55 0.84
CA PHE A 7 -8.70 19.88 2.15
C PHE A 7 -10.14 19.58 2.59
N LEU A 8 -11.04 20.56 2.48
CA LEU A 8 -12.46 20.37 2.80
C LEU A 8 -13.11 19.34 1.87
N ASP A 9 -12.81 19.41 0.57
CA ASP A 9 -13.29 18.45 -0.42
C ASP A 9 -12.82 17.02 -0.10
N ARG A 10 -11.53 16.85 0.25
CA ARG A 10 -10.99 15.56 0.66
C ARG A 10 -11.74 14.98 1.87
N ILE A 11 -12.08 15.80 2.86
CA ILE A 11 -12.80 15.33 4.05
C ILE A 11 -14.24 14.94 3.72
N ALA A 12 -14.91 15.74 2.88
CA ALA A 12 -16.33 15.56 2.60
C ALA A 12 -16.60 14.43 1.60
N ASN A 13 -15.73 14.26 0.61
CA ASN A 13 -16.05 13.51 -0.61
C ASN A 13 -15.14 12.32 -0.89
N VAL A 14 -13.92 12.27 -0.33
CA VAL A 14 -13.03 11.12 -0.58
C VAL A 14 -13.53 9.91 0.22
N PRO A 15 -13.82 8.78 -0.44
CA PRO A 15 -14.28 7.59 0.25
C PRO A 15 -13.25 7.05 1.24
N ASP A 16 -13.75 6.51 2.35
CA ASP A 16 -12.93 5.80 3.32
C ASP A 16 -12.33 4.53 2.70
N THR A 17 -10.99 4.47 2.70
CA THR A 17 -10.23 3.38 2.09
C THR A 17 -10.43 2.04 2.82
N ILE A 18 -10.50 2.07 4.16
CA ILE A 18 -10.70 0.86 4.97
C ILE A 18 -12.14 0.35 4.82
N ALA A 19 -13.13 1.25 4.84
CA ALA A 19 -14.53 0.88 4.63
C ALA A 19 -14.77 0.25 3.24
N LEU A 20 -13.95 0.59 2.24
CA LEU A 20 -14.02 0.01 0.91
C LEU A 20 -13.17 -1.26 0.72
N ALA A 21 -12.18 -1.53 1.57
CA ALA A 21 -11.30 -2.70 1.46
C ALA A 21 -12.05 -4.05 1.31
N PRO A 22 -13.20 -4.31 1.98
CA PRO A 22 -13.96 -5.55 1.80
C PRO A 22 -14.47 -5.80 0.37
N LYS A 23 -14.57 -4.74 -0.46
CA LYS A 23 -15.01 -4.83 -1.87
C LYS A 23 -13.89 -5.24 -2.82
N ILE A 24 -12.62 -5.14 -2.40
CA ILE A 24 -11.47 -5.50 -3.24
C ILE A 24 -11.28 -7.02 -3.21
N LYS A 25 -11.40 -7.67 -4.37
CA LYS A 25 -11.31 -9.14 -4.53
C LYS A 25 -10.07 -9.62 -5.28
N CYS A 26 -9.35 -8.73 -5.96
CA CYS A 26 -8.07 -9.06 -6.57
C CYS A 26 -6.97 -9.19 -5.50
N PRO A 27 -5.86 -9.90 -5.79
CA PRO A 27 -4.69 -9.89 -4.91
C PRO A 27 -4.13 -8.47 -4.74
N VAL A 28 -3.78 -8.12 -3.50
CA VAL A 28 -3.21 -6.82 -3.13
C VAL A 28 -1.86 -7.01 -2.44
N LEU A 29 -0.92 -6.14 -2.78
CA LEU A 29 0.28 -5.88 -1.99
C LEU A 29 0.19 -4.46 -1.42
N ALA A 30 0.19 -4.33 -0.11
CA ALA A 30 0.31 -3.06 0.60
C ALA A 30 1.73 -2.95 1.16
N ILE A 31 2.44 -1.88 0.80
CA ILE A 31 3.79 -1.59 1.29
C ILE A 31 3.73 -0.30 2.10
N ARG A 32 4.40 -0.29 3.25
CA ARG A 32 4.55 0.89 4.10
C ARG A 32 5.96 0.93 4.67
N GLY A 33 6.58 2.11 4.70
CA GLY A 33 7.81 2.33 5.46
C GLY A 33 7.56 2.43 6.96
N ASP A 34 8.45 1.90 7.78
CA ASP A 34 8.32 1.91 9.25
C ASP A 34 8.34 3.32 9.87
N LYS A 35 8.87 4.33 9.15
CA LYS A 35 8.85 5.74 9.56
C LYS A 35 7.55 6.46 9.20
N GLU A 36 6.63 5.79 8.49
CA GLU A 36 5.32 6.32 8.19
C GLU A 36 4.36 6.16 9.37
N ASP A 37 3.52 7.18 9.57
CA ASP A 37 2.43 7.16 10.56
C ASP A 37 1.41 6.06 10.23
N VAL A 38 1.13 5.19 11.20
CA VAL A 38 0.29 4.00 11.02
C VAL A 38 -1.19 4.36 10.83
N ASP A 39 -1.66 5.44 11.47
CA ASP A 39 -3.06 5.87 11.38
C ASP A 39 -3.33 6.53 10.02
N ARG A 40 -2.34 7.25 9.49
CA ARG A 40 -2.40 7.86 8.16
C ARG A 40 -2.24 6.85 7.02
N TYR A 41 -1.44 5.80 7.23
CA TYR A 41 -1.18 4.75 6.24
C TYR A 41 -1.43 3.36 6.84
N PRO A 42 -2.70 2.97 7.05
CA PRO A 42 -3.06 1.81 7.86
C PRO A 42 -2.99 0.48 7.07
N ALA A 43 -1.79 0.10 6.62
CA ALA A 43 -1.57 -1.10 5.78
C ALA A 43 -2.07 -2.40 6.44
N GLU A 44 -1.78 -2.58 7.73
CA GLU A 44 -2.18 -3.78 8.48
C GLU A 44 -3.70 -3.81 8.73
N GLU A 45 -4.34 -2.65 8.88
CA GLU A 45 -5.80 -2.57 8.98
C GLU A 45 -6.47 -2.86 7.65
N PHE A 46 -5.92 -2.33 6.55
CA PHE A 46 -6.40 -2.64 5.21
C PHE A 46 -6.36 -4.15 4.97
N GLN A 47 -5.27 -4.83 5.34
CA GLN A 47 -5.15 -6.27 5.22
C GLN A 47 -6.24 -7.02 6.00
N ARG A 48 -6.53 -6.61 7.24
CA ARG A 48 -7.59 -7.22 8.06
C ARG A 48 -8.98 -7.04 7.44
N ALA A 49 -9.22 -5.90 6.79
CA ALA A 49 -10.50 -5.58 6.17
C ALA A 49 -10.63 -6.08 4.72
N ALA A 50 -9.53 -6.46 4.07
CA ALA A 50 -9.50 -6.78 2.65
C ALA A 50 -10.46 -7.92 2.28
N GLY A 51 -11.20 -7.74 1.20
CA GLY A 51 -12.16 -8.71 0.70
C GLY A 51 -11.56 -9.92 0.00
N GLY A 52 -10.25 -9.93 -0.22
CA GLY A 52 -9.46 -10.93 -0.93
C GLY A 52 -8.05 -11.03 -0.35
N LEU A 53 -7.14 -11.72 -1.04
CA LEU A 53 -5.77 -11.88 -0.57
C LEU A 53 -5.05 -10.53 -0.51
N CYS A 54 -4.54 -10.18 0.67
CA CYS A 54 -3.74 -8.98 0.88
C CYS A 54 -2.45 -9.35 1.62
N GLN A 55 -1.30 -9.04 1.01
CA GLN A 55 0.01 -9.12 1.63
C GLN A 55 0.42 -7.72 2.09
N VAL A 56 1.02 -7.64 3.28
CA VAL A 56 1.58 -6.41 3.83
C VAL A 56 3.08 -6.57 3.99
N GLU A 57 3.83 -5.57 3.54
CA GLU A 57 5.27 -5.45 3.75
C GLU A 57 5.56 -4.14 4.50
N ILE A 58 6.13 -4.25 5.70
CA ILE A 58 6.60 -3.09 6.47
C ILE A 58 8.12 -3.00 6.32
N VAL A 59 8.59 -1.94 5.65
CA VAL A 59 10.00 -1.81 5.25
C VAL A 59 10.79 -1.05 6.31
N PRO A 60 11.90 -1.60 6.84
CA PRO A 60 12.67 -0.96 7.90
C PRO A 60 13.51 0.23 7.43
N ASP A 61 13.65 1.21 8.32
CA ASP A 61 14.27 2.53 8.11
C ASP A 61 13.76 3.29 6.88
N CYS A 62 12.51 3.08 6.48
CA CYS A 62 11.97 3.51 5.20
C CYS A 62 10.93 4.62 5.40
N ASP A 63 11.05 5.71 4.65
CA ASP A 63 10.11 6.83 4.67
C ASP A 63 9.01 6.67 3.60
N HIS A 64 8.07 7.61 3.58
CA HIS A 64 6.96 7.65 2.63
C HIS A 64 7.38 7.73 1.16
N PHE A 65 8.61 8.19 0.89
CA PHE A 65 9.15 8.35 -0.45
C PHE A 65 10.10 7.21 -0.84
N TYR A 66 10.32 6.26 0.07
CA TYR A 66 11.23 5.14 -0.07
C TYR A 66 12.69 5.53 -0.34
N ASN A 67 13.12 6.72 0.13
CA ASN A 67 14.47 7.22 -0.13
C ASN A 67 15.55 6.26 0.41
N GLY A 68 16.50 5.87 -0.44
CA GLY A 68 17.58 4.94 -0.08
C GLY A 68 17.13 3.49 0.12
N ARG A 69 15.88 3.16 -0.26
CA ARG A 69 15.28 1.83 -0.19
C ARG A 69 14.71 1.38 -1.55
N GLU A 70 15.00 2.10 -2.63
CA GLU A 70 14.42 1.92 -3.96
C GLU A 70 14.63 0.50 -4.51
N ASP A 71 15.85 -0.02 -4.42
CA ASP A 71 16.18 -1.39 -4.87
C ASP A 71 15.40 -2.45 -4.08
N MET A 72 15.23 -2.24 -2.77
CA MET A 72 14.46 -3.15 -1.91
C MET A 72 12.98 -3.13 -2.28
N ILE A 73 12.41 -1.95 -2.55
CA ILE A 73 11.03 -1.82 -3.02
C ILE A 73 10.86 -2.47 -4.39
N ALA A 74 11.79 -2.26 -5.31
CA ALA A 74 11.77 -2.88 -6.64
C ALA A 74 11.80 -4.40 -6.55
N GLU A 75 12.63 -4.96 -5.68
CA GLU A 75 12.68 -6.40 -5.43
C GLU A 75 11.36 -6.89 -4.85
N ILE A 76 10.84 -6.28 -3.77
CA ILE A 76 9.56 -6.66 -3.14
C ILE A 76 8.43 -6.71 -4.18
N VAL A 77 8.28 -5.64 -4.98
CA VAL A 77 7.21 -5.52 -5.98
C VAL A 77 7.39 -6.54 -7.10
N SER A 78 8.58 -6.65 -7.67
CA SER A 78 8.85 -7.55 -8.80
C SER A 78 8.68 -9.02 -8.39
N SER A 79 9.20 -9.41 -7.23
CA SER A 79 9.04 -10.74 -6.64
C SER A 79 7.57 -11.06 -6.36
N TRP A 80 6.80 -10.11 -5.81
CA TRP A 80 5.36 -10.30 -5.58
C TRP A 80 4.59 -10.48 -6.88
N LEU A 81 4.85 -9.65 -7.89
CA LEU A 81 4.21 -9.74 -9.20
C LEU A 81 4.52 -11.08 -9.87
N ALA A 82 5.78 -11.51 -9.87
CA ALA A 82 6.19 -12.78 -10.46
C ALA A 82 5.44 -13.96 -9.85
N ARG A 83 5.34 -14.02 -8.52
CA ARG A 83 4.58 -15.07 -7.82
C ARG A 83 3.07 -14.97 -8.07
N THR A 84 2.50 -13.78 -7.97
CA THR A 84 1.05 -13.55 -8.00
C THR A 84 0.49 -13.78 -9.41
N LEU A 85 1.20 -13.30 -10.42
CA LEU A 85 0.81 -13.43 -11.83
C LEU A 85 1.38 -14.69 -12.49
N LYS A 86 2.14 -15.51 -11.75
CA LYS A 86 2.80 -16.74 -12.24
C LYS A 86 3.66 -16.48 -13.47
N MET A 87 4.40 -15.38 -13.45
CA MET A 87 5.29 -15.01 -14.54
C MET A 87 6.49 -15.95 -14.56
N ARG A 88 6.96 -16.31 -15.75
CA ARG A 88 8.25 -16.99 -15.89
C ARG A 88 9.35 -15.97 -15.63
N THR A 89 10.21 -16.24 -14.65
CA THR A 89 11.44 -15.48 -14.47
C THR A 89 12.30 -15.61 -15.72
N ALA A 90 12.87 -14.51 -16.22
CA ALA A 90 13.88 -14.60 -17.27
C ALA A 90 15.07 -15.42 -16.73
N ALA A 91 15.50 -16.41 -17.52
CA ALA A 91 16.63 -17.28 -17.21
C ALA A 91 17.96 -16.52 -17.27
#